data_AF-A0A2H0AIV0-F1
#
_entry.id   AF-A0A2H0AIV0-F1
#
_cell.length_a   1.000
_cell.length_b   1.000
_cell.length_c   1.000
_cell.angle_alpha   90.00
_cell.angle_beta   90.00
_cell.angle_gamma   90.00
#
_symmetry.space_group_name_H-M   'P 1'
#
loop_
_entity.id
_entity.type
_entity.pdbx_description
1 polymer ?
#
loop_
_entity_poly.entity_id
_entity_poly.type
_entity_poly.pdbx_seq_one_letter_code
_entity_poly.pdbx_strand_id
1 'polypeptide(L)'
;MWEAIRHYCDKGFKTLSLGRTELENHGLLQFKQGWGALESILKYHKFDLARNVFVSNSDSRLTGWHNKVFRSCPIPVLRLIGSLLYRHIA
;
A
#
# COMPACT_ATOMS: atom_id res chain seq x y z
N MET A 1 -1.36 -14.13 -6.88
CA MET A 1 -2.51 -13.38 -7.42
C MET A 1 -3.25 -14.17 -8.50
N TRP A 2 -2.56 -14.59 -9.58
CA TRP A 2 -3.15 -15.41 -10.64
C TRP A 2 -3.90 -16.66 -10.14
N GLU A 3 -3.31 -17.40 -9.19
CA GLU A 3 -3.96 -18.60 -8.61
C GLU A 3 -5.26 -18.26 -7.88
N ALA A 4 -5.32 -17.12 -7.18
CA ALA A 4 -6.54 -16.68 -6.52
C ALA A 4 -7.64 -16.36 -7.54
N ILE A 5 -7.29 -15.65 -8.63
CA ILE A 5 -8.23 -15.36 -9.72
C ILE A 5 -8.77 -16.68 -10.30
N ARG A 6 -7.87 -17.63 -10.62
CA ARG A 6 -8.24 -18.92 -11.19
C ARG A 6 -9.18 -19.70 -10.26
N HIS A 7 -8.85 -19.81 -8.98
CA HIS A 7 -9.68 -20.47 -7.97
C HIS A 7 -11.09 -19.87 -7.85
N TYR A 8 -11.22 -18.54 -7.92
CA TYR A 8 -12.53 -17.89 -7.88
C TYR A 8 -13.29 -18.07 -9.19
N CYS A 9 -12.61 -18.09 -10.33
CA CYS A 9 -13.24 -18.43 -11.61
C CYS A 9 -13.79 -19.86 -11.60
N ASP A 10 -13.03 -20.84 -11.09
CA ASP A 10 -13.44 -22.24 -10.98
C ASP A 10 -14.67 -22.41 -10.07
N LYS A 11 -14.82 -21.53 -9.06
CA LYS A 11 -16.00 -21.47 -8.20
C LYS A 11 -17.16 -20.65 -8.77
N GLY A 12 -17.06 -20.16 -10.00
CA GLY A 12 -18.14 -19.45 -10.69
C GLY A 12 -18.30 -17.96 -10.33
N PHE A 13 -17.36 -17.37 -9.58
CA PHE A 13 -17.42 -15.94 -9.26
C PHE A 13 -17.20 -15.10 -10.52
N LYS A 14 -17.94 -13.99 -10.63
CA LYS A 14 -17.90 -13.08 -11.80
C LYS A 14 -17.11 -11.81 -11.56
N THR A 15 -16.92 -11.42 -10.30
CA THR A 15 -16.25 -10.19 -9.92
C THR A 15 -15.29 -10.47 -8.77
N LEU A 16 -14.13 -9.80 -8.80
CA LEU A 16 -13.13 -9.85 -7.75
C LEU A 16 -12.70 -8.42 -7.42
N SER A 17 -12.92 -7.99 -6.18
CA SER A 17 -12.43 -6.71 -5.71
C SER A 17 -10.99 -6.87 -5.20
N LEU A 18 -10.06 -6.10 -5.76
CA LEU A 18 -8.67 -6.05 -5.27
C LEU A 18 -8.50 -5.13 -4.04
N GLY A 19 -9.61 -4.62 -3.51
CA GLY A 19 -9.66 -3.73 -2.35
C GLY A 19 -9.23 -2.29 -2.66
N ARG A 20 -9.40 -1.41 -1.67
CA ARG A 20 -9.04 0.01 -1.76
C ARG A 20 -7.54 0.24 -1.87
N THR A 21 -7.15 1.32 -2.53
CA THR A 21 -5.77 1.84 -2.58
C THR A 21 -5.84 3.34 -2.43
N GLU A 22 -4.96 3.93 -1.61
CA GLU A 22 -4.83 5.39 -1.53
C GLU A 22 -4.18 5.92 -2.82
N LEU A 23 -4.61 7.09 -3.30
CA LEU A 23 -4.22 7.63 -4.62
C LEU A 23 -2.71 7.87 -4.75
N GLU A 24 -2.02 8.10 -3.63
CA GLU A 24 -0.58 8.33 -3.57
C GLU A 24 0.24 7.04 -3.79
N ASN A 25 -0.39 5.86 -3.70
CA ASN A 25 0.29 4.58 -3.89
C ASN A 25 0.30 4.16 -5.37
N HIS A 26 1.03 4.91 -6.20
CA HIS A 26 1.11 4.67 -7.64
C HIS A 26 1.57 3.25 -8.00
N GLY A 27 2.50 2.65 -7.23
CA GLY A 27 2.99 1.30 -7.51
C GLY A 27 1.92 0.23 -7.29
N LEU A 28 1.15 0.33 -6.20
CA LEU A 28 0.06 -0.61 -5.94
C LEU A 28 -1.12 -0.41 -6.90
N LEU A 29 -1.40 0.84 -7.30
CA LEU A 29 -2.38 1.13 -8.36
C LEU A 29 -1.96 0.48 -9.68
N GLN A 30 -0.72 0.69 -10.13
CA GLN A 30 -0.19 0.08 -11.34
C GLN A 30 -0.22 -1.45 -11.28
N PHE A 31 0.15 -2.05 -10.14
CA PHE A 31 0.05 -3.49 -9.93
C PHE A 31 -1.38 -4.00 -10.14
N LYS A 32 -2.38 -3.33 -9.55
CA LYS A 32 -3.80 -3.71 -9.68
C LYS A 32 -4.32 -3.53 -11.11
N GLN A 33 -3.97 -2.42 -11.76
CA GLN A 33 -4.31 -2.15 -13.15
C GLN A 33 -3.69 -3.19 -14.10
N GLY A 34 -2.48 -3.67 -13.81
CA GLY A 34 -1.81 -4.73 -14.57
C GLY A 34 -2.56 -6.06 -14.62
N TRP A 35 -3.49 -6.32 -13.69
CA TRP A 35 -4.39 -7.49 -13.72
C TRP A 35 -5.68 -7.25 -14.52
N GLY A 36 -5.84 -6.10 -15.18
CA GLY A 36 -7.05 -5.73 -15.90
C GLY A 36 -8.20 -5.27 -14.99
N ALA A 37 -7.90 -4.86 -13.74
CA ALA A 37 -8.91 -4.37 -12.82
C ALA A 37 -9.45 -2.99 -13.25
N LEU A 38 -10.75 -2.78 -13.10
CA LEU A 38 -11.38 -1.47 -13.26
C LEU A 38 -11.22 -0.64 -11.99
N GLU A 39 -10.73 0.58 -12.16
CA GLU A 39 -10.57 1.53 -11.06
C GLU A 39 -11.82 2.39 -10.89
N SER A 40 -12.23 2.61 -9.64
CA SER A 40 -13.34 3.49 -9.28
C SER A 40 -12.94 4.39 -8.11
N ILE A 41 -13.20 5.69 -8.22
CA ILE A 41 -12.91 6.64 -7.14
C ILE A 41 -13.92 6.44 -6.01
N LEU A 42 -13.43 6.08 -4.83
CA LEU A 42 -14.23 6.02 -3.61
C LEU A 42 -14.09 7.33 -2.85
N LYS A 43 -15.17 8.12 -2.78
CA LYS A 43 -15.23 9.34 -1.96
C LYS A 43 -15.60 8.95 -0.54
N TYR A 44 -14.64 8.99 0.38
CA TYR A 44 -14.87 8.67 1.78
C TYR A 44 -14.12 9.66 2.68
N HIS A 45 -14.67 9.92 3.88
CA HIS A 45 -14.11 10.86 4.84
C HIS A 45 -13.68 10.12 6.10
N LYS A 46 -12.59 10.57 6.71
CA LYS A 46 -12.14 10.09 8.02
C LYS A 46 -12.58 11.12 9.06
N PHE A 47 -13.15 10.65 10.17
CA PHE A 47 -13.55 11.50 11.28
C PHE A 47 -12.82 11.04 12.54
N ASP A 48 -12.12 11.96 13.18
CA ASP A 48 -11.47 11.72 14.47
C ASP A 48 -12.49 12.03 15.58
N LEU A 49 -12.98 10.97 16.23
CA LEU A 49 -13.95 11.07 17.31
C LEU A 49 -13.37 11.76 18.56
N ALA A 50 -12.07 11.65 18.81
CA ALA A 50 -11.43 12.24 19.99
C ALA A 50 -11.22 13.75 19.82
N ARG A 51 -10.92 14.19 18.61
CA ARG A 51 -10.70 15.59 18.27
C ARG A 51 -11.95 16.28 17.71
N ASN A 52 -13.01 15.52 17.46
CA ASN A 52 -14.28 15.99 16.88
C ASN A 52 -14.08 16.75 15.55
N VAL A 53 -13.17 16.26 14.69
CA VAL A 53 -12.82 16.91 13.41
C VAL A 53 -12.74 15.90 12.27
N PHE A 54 -13.10 16.36 11.07
CA PHE A 54 -12.81 15.63 9.84
C PHE A 54 -11.31 15.69 9.54
N VAL A 55 -10.71 14.53 9.32
CA VAL A 55 -9.29 14.39 9.00
C VAL A 55 -9.14 14.25 7.49
N SER A 56 -8.30 15.11 6.92
CA SER A 56 -7.87 15.02 5.52
C SER A 56 -6.96 13.80 5.30
N ASN A 57 -7.12 13.11 4.17
CA ASN A 57 -6.25 12.01 3.76
C ASN A 57 -4.81 12.43 3.40
N SER A 58 -4.49 13.74 3.47
CA SER A 58 -3.14 14.26 3.21
C SER A 58 -2.06 13.65 4.12
N ASP A 59 -2.44 13.03 5.25
CA ASP A 59 -1.56 12.21 6.09
C ASP A 59 -1.44 10.77 5.60
N SER A 60 -1.27 10.57 4.28
CA SER A 60 -0.92 9.24 3.78
C SER A 60 0.45 8.88 4.35
N ARG A 61 0.49 7.84 5.18
CA ARG A 61 1.74 7.32 5.81
C ARG A 61 2.84 6.96 4.80
N LEU A 62 2.52 6.97 3.51
CA LEU A 62 3.42 6.73 2.38
C LEU A 62 4.40 7.88 2.14
N THR A 63 4.12 9.09 2.60
CA THR A 63 4.96 10.29 2.42
C THR A 63 5.58 10.78 3.72
N GLY A 64 5.83 9.90 4.69
CA GLY A 64 6.58 10.28 5.88
C GLY A 64 8.06 10.59 5.55
N TRP A 65 8.70 11.43 6.37
CA TRP A 65 10.12 11.80 6.26
C TRP A 65 11.05 10.58 6.11
N HIS A 66 10.67 9.44 6.71
CA HIS A 66 11.36 8.16 6.56
C HIS A 66 11.60 7.76 5.10
N ASN A 67 10.63 7.97 4.20
CA ASN A 67 10.74 7.57 2.80
C ASN A 67 11.79 8.42 2.05
N LYS A 68 11.99 9.67 2.48
CA LYS A 68 13.04 10.56 1.96
C LYS A 68 14.43 10.14 2.47
N VAL A 69 14.52 9.78 3.75
CA VAL A 69 15.76 9.23 4.34
C VAL A 69 16.16 7.95 3.62
N PHE A 70 15.25 6.99 3.48
CA PHE A 70 15.54 5.72 2.81
C PHE A 70 15.88 5.87 1.31
N ARG A 71 15.30 6.83 0.59
CA ARG A 71 15.67 7.11 -0.81
C ARG A 71 17.08 7.68 -0.99
N SER A 72 17.56 8.46 -0.02
CA SER A 72 18.89 9.08 -0.08
C SER A 72 19.98 8.20 0.53
N CYS A 73 19.63 7.11 1.20
CA CYS A 73 20.62 6.22 1.81
C CYS A 73 21.27 5.31 0.74
N PRO A 74 22.60 5.34 0.60
CA PRO A 74 23.33 4.42 -0.27
C PRO A 74 23.11 2.96 0.15
N ILE A 75 22.97 2.05 -0.83
CA ILE A 75 22.75 0.61 -0.61
C ILE A 75 23.72 -0.04 0.40
N PRO A 76 25.02 0.32 0.47
CA PRO A 76 25.94 -0.23 1.47
C PRO A 76 25.52 0.07 2.92
N VAL A 77 24.98 1.27 3.18
CA VAL A 77 24.53 1.69 4.52
C VAL A 77 23.26 0.94 4.92
N LEU A 78 22.33 0.75 3.98
CA LEU A 78 21.14 -0.09 4.23
C LEU A 78 21.52 -1.54 4.56
N ARG A 79 22.52 -2.10 3.87
CA ARG A 79 23.01 -3.45 4.14
C ARG A 79 23.64 -3.58 5.52
N LEU A 80 24.36 -2.57 5.98
CA LEU A 80 25.02 -2.55 7.30
C LEU A 80 23.99 -2.40 8.44
N ILE A 81 23.00 -1.53 8.24
CA ILE A 81 21.88 -1.37 9.18
C ILE A 81 21.06 -2.65 9.25
N GLY A 82 20.79 -3.27 8.09
CA GLY A 82 20.11 -4.55 8.00
C GLY A 82 20.85 -5.66 8.73
N SER A 83 22.16 -5.81 8.53
CA SER A 83 22.93 -6.86 9.21
C SER A 83 23.03 -6.68 10.73
N LEU A 84 23.09 -5.43 11.21
CA LEU A 84 23.10 -5.11 12.64
C LEU A 84 21.73 -5.30 13.30
N LEU A 85 20.65 -4.84 12.65
CA LEU A 85 19.29 -4.98 13.17
C LEU A 85 18.81 -6.43 13.12
N TYR A 86 19.08 -7.15 12.04
CA TYR A 86 18.65 -8.55 11.90
C TYR A 86 19.32 -9.45 12.94
N ARG A 87 20.53 -9.11 13.39
CA ARG A 87 21.24 -9.80 14.48
C ARG A 87 20.57 -9.65 15.86
N HIS A 88 19.74 -8.61 16.06
CA HIS A 88 19.10 -8.33 17.36
C HIS A 88 17.60 -8.67 17.39
N ILE A 89 17.03 -9.07 16.25
CA ILE A 89 15.62 -9.47 16.12
C ILE A 89 15.49 -11.00 15.96
N ALA A 90 16.61 -11.73 15.89
CA ALA A 90 16.66 -13.20 15.90
C ALA A 90 16.65 -13.77 17.31
#